data_AF-A0A7W0X6Y3-F1
#
_entry.id   AF-A0A7W0X6Y3-F1
#
_cell.length_a   1.000
_cell.length_b   1.000
_cell.length_c   1.000
_cell.angle_alpha   90.00
_cell.angle_beta   90.00
_cell.angle_gamma   90.00
#
_symmetry.space_group_name_H-M   'P 1'
#
loop_
_entity.id
_entity.type
_entity.pdbx_description
1 polymer ?
#
loop_
_entity_poly.entity_id
_entity_poly.type
_entity_poly.pdbx_seq_one_letter_code
_entity_poly.pdbx_strand_id
1 'polypeptide(L)'
;VQELMPDVLHWLGIRKIHRLVSMSNLKYDAIVGSGIEVGARVKIPDALIPEDARVEMDAKKAAGYFADGDVPDAQRLTQTKGRGL
;
A
#
# COMPACT_ATOMS: atom_id res chain seq x y z
N VAL A 1 -2.27 -7.11 -14.31
CA VAL A 1 -2.68 -5.68 -14.34
C VAL A 1 -4.17 -5.65 -14.02
N GLN A 2 -4.61 -4.84 -13.05
CA GLN A 2 -6.03 -4.73 -12.70
C GLN A 2 -6.62 -3.53 -13.44
N GLU A 3 -6.84 -3.69 -14.75
CA GLU A 3 -7.12 -2.57 -15.67
C GLU A 3 -8.51 -1.94 -15.49
N LEU A 4 -9.50 -2.70 -15.03
CA LEU A 4 -10.89 -2.26 -14.92
C LEU A 4 -11.27 -1.61 -13.57
N MET A 5 -10.37 -1.66 -12.58
CA MET A 5 -10.69 -1.16 -11.24
C MET A 5 -10.96 0.35 -11.16
N PRO A 6 -10.20 1.24 -11.86
CA PRO A 6 -10.44 2.66 -11.76
C PRO A 6 -11.68 3.12 -12.56
N ASP A 7 -12.27 2.27 -13.41
CA ASP A 7 -13.39 2.63 -14.28
C ASP A 7 -14.61 3.12 -13.51
N VAL A 8 -14.95 2.47 -12.39
CA VAL A 8 -16.06 2.91 -11.53
C VAL A 8 -15.75 4.27 -10.90
N LEU A 9 -14.50 4.52 -10.52
CA LEU A 9 -14.09 5.79 -9.94
C LEU A 9 -14.19 6.91 -10.98
N HIS A 10 -13.78 6.64 -12.22
CA HIS A 10 -13.92 7.56 -13.33
C HIS A 10 -15.39 7.81 -13.70
N TRP A 11 -16.22 6.77 -13.70
CA TRP A 11 -17.66 6.89 -13.95
C TRP A 11 -18.34 7.79 -12.91
N LEU A 12 -17.93 7.69 -11.65
CA LEU A 12 -18.37 8.56 -10.57
C LEU A 12 -17.77 9.98 -10.62
N GLY A 13 -16.90 10.27 -11.60
CA GLY A 13 -16.25 11.57 -11.75
C GLY A 13 -15.17 11.86 -10.70
N ILE A 14 -14.66 10.83 -10.01
CA ILE A 14 -13.65 10.99 -8.97
C ILE A 14 -12.33 11.41 -9.61
N ARG A 15 -11.83 12.59 -9.22
CA ARG A 15 -10.51 13.11 -9.63
C ARG A 15 -9.46 13.04 -8.53
N LYS A 16 -9.91 13.05 -7.27
CA LYS A 16 -9.04 13.06 -6.09
C LYS A 16 -9.62 12.25 -4.95
N ILE A 17 -8.79 11.41 -4.36
CA ILE A 17 -9.07 10.67 -3.13
C ILE A 17 -8.17 11.24 -2.04
N HIS A 18 -8.76 11.93 -1.06
CA HIS A 18 -8.01 12.54 0.03
C HIS A 18 -7.33 11.47 0.91
N ARG A 19 -8.03 10.37 1.19
CA ARG A 19 -7.54 9.27 2.02
C ARG A 19 -7.90 7.94 1.39
N LEU A 20 -6.94 7.30 0.73
CA LEU A 20 -7.12 5.96 0.21
C LEU A 20 -6.79 4.95 1.31
N VAL A 21 -7.81 4.27 1.82
CA VAL A 21 -7.63 3.19 2.78
C VAL A 21 -7.31 1.90 2.02
N SER A 22 -6.02 1.59 1.86
CA SER A 22 -5.57 0.39 1.12
C SER A 22 -4.13 0.02 1.45
N MET A 23 -3.91 -1.28 1.68
CA MET A 23 -2.57 -1.86 1.80
C MET A 23 -2.03 -2.45 0.49
N SER A 24 -2.81 -2.49 -0.59
CA SER A 24 -2.37 -3.08 -1.87
C SER A 24 -1.67 -2.06 -2.78
N ASN A 25 -0.42 -2.34 -3.14
CA ASN A 25 0.32 -1.54 -4.12
C ASN A 25 -0.35 -1.59 -5.49
N LEU A 26 -0.77 -2.78 -5.94
CA LEU A 26 -1.49 -2.94 -7.21
C LEU A 26 -2.73 -2.03 -7.32
N LYS A 27 -3.52 -1.89 -6.24
CA LYS A 27 -4.67 -0.98 -6.22
C LYS A 27 -4.24 0.49 -6.26
N TYR A 28 -3.24 0.84 -5.47
CA TYR A 28 -2.73 2.22 -5.45
C TYR A 28 -2.19 2.64 -6.83
N ASP A 29 -1.35 1.79 -7.44
CA ASP A 29 -0.72 2.04 -8.74
C ASP A 29 -1.76 2.13 -9.85
N ALA A 30 -2.79 1.28 -9.84
CA ALA A 30 -3.89 1.35 -10.79
C ALA A 30 -4.71 2.66 -10.68
N ILE A 31 -4.96 3.15 -9.45
CA ILE A 31 -5.69 4.40 -9.23
C ILE A 31 -4.88 5.59 -9.73
N VAL A 32 -3.62 5.71 -9.27
CA VAL A 32 -2.75 6.84 -9.62
C VAL A 32 -2.39 6.80 -11.10
N GLY A 33 -2.07 5.62 -11.63
CA GLY A 33 -1.76 5.42 -13.05
C GLY A 33 -2.94 5.74 -13.98
N SER A 34 -4.18 5.69 -13.47
CA SER A 34 -5.38 6.11 -14.21
C SER A 34 -5.65 7.62 -14.15
N GLY A 35 -4.80 8.40 -13.48
CA GLY A 35 -4.92 9.87 -13.38
C GLY A 35 -5.76 10.38 -12.20
N ILE A 36 -6.05 9.54 -11.20
CA ILE A 36 -6.74 9.95 -9.97
C ILE A 36 -5.68 10.31 -8.91
N GLU A 37 -5.75 11.53 -8.37
CA GLU A 37 -4.83 11.97 -7.32
C GLU A 37 -5.15 11.29 -5.98
N VAL A 38 -4.13 10.78 -5.28
CA VAL A 38 -4.27 10.25 -3.92
C VAL A 38 -3.47 11.12 -2.95
N GLY A 39 -4.15 11.77 -2.00
CA GLY A 39 -3.50 12.65 -1.03
C GLY A 39 -2.73 11.87 0.04
N ALA A 40 -3.41 10.98 0.75
CA ALA A 40 -2.79 10.13 1.76
C ALA A 40 -3.23 8.67 1.59
N ARG A 41 -2.27 7.75 1.70
CA ARG A 41 -2.55 6.32 1.80
C ARG A 41 -2.60 5.92 3.26
N VAL A 42 -3.71 5.33 3.68
CA VAL A 42 -3.98 4.97 5.07
C VAL A 42 -4.05 3.44 5.17
N LYS A 43 -3.31 2.86 6.12
CA LYS A 43 -3.43 1.44 6.43
C LYS A 43 -4.80 1.18 7.07
N ILE A 44 -5.43 0.05 6.73
CA ILE A 44 -6.60 -0.42 7.47
C ILE A 44 -6.14 -0.75 8.90
N PRO A 45 -6.76 -0.20 9.95
CA PRO A 45 -6.44 -0.58 11.32
C PRO A 45 -6.60 -2.09 11.51
N ASP A 46 -5.65 -2.74 12.19
CA ASP A 46 -5.65 -4.20 12.37
C ASP A 46 -6.92 -4.73 13.05
N ALA A 47 -7.58 -3.91 13.87
CA ALA A 47 -8.85 -4.23 14.52
C ALA A 47 -10.06 -4.24 13.57
N LEU A 48 -9.94 -3.64 12.38
CA LEU A 48 -10.98 -3.58 11.36
C LEU A 48 -10.74 -4.58 10.23
N ILE A 49 -9.74 -5.45 10.36
CA ILE A 49 -9.44 -6.50 9.39
C ILE A 49 -10.23 -7.74 9.79
N PRO A 50 -11.21 -8.16 8.96
CA PRO A 50 -11.94 -9.39 9.20
C PRO A 50 -10.99 -10.59 9.40
N GLU A 51 -11.34 -11.53 10.28
CA GLU A 51 -10.45 -12.67 10.60
C GLU A 51 -10.14 -13.56 9.40
N ASP A 52 -11.09 -13.70 8.47
CA ASP A 52 -10.91 -14.38 7.18
C ASP A 52 -9.90 -13.64 6.28
N ALA A 53 -9.89 -12.30 6.31
CA ALA A 53 -8.93 -11.48 5.58
C ALA A 53 -7.52 -11.46 6.22
N ARG A 54 -7.39 -11.81 7.51
CA ARG A 54 -6.08 -11.94 8.18
C ARG A 54 -5.23 -13.05 7.56
N VAL A 55 -5.83 -14.19 7.22
CA VAL A 55 -5.14 -15.32 6.59
C VAL A 55 -4.53 -14.91 5.24
N GLU A 56 -5.27 -14.14 4.42
CA GLU A 56 -4.73 -13.59 3.18
C GLU A 56 -3.60 -12.58 3.41
N MET A 57 -3.69 -11.76 4.45
CA MET A 57 -2.65 -10.78 4.79
C MET A 57 -1.37 -11.46 5.27
N ASP A 58 -1.48 -12.52 6.08
CA ASP A 58 -0.34 -13.29 6.57
C ASP A 58 0.37 -14.03 5.42
N ALA A 59 -0.39 -14.59 4.48
CA ALA A 59 0.15 -15.17 3.25
C ALA A 59 0.90 -14.13 2.41
N LYS A 60 0.37 -12.90 2.31
CA LYS A 60 1.00 -11.80 1.56
C LYS A 60 2.23 -11.22 2.29
N LYS A 61 2.25 -11.19 3.62
CA LYS A 61 3.44 -10.84 4.43
C LYS A 61 4.55 -11.88 4.26
N ALA A 62 4.23 -13.17 4.30
CA ALA A 62 5.19 -14.25 4.10
C ALA A 62 5.85 -14.23 2.70
N ALA A 63 5.13 -13.72 1.69
CA ALA A 63 5.65 -13.51 0.34
C ALA A 63 6.54 -12.24 0.18
N GLY A 64 6.90 -11.56 1.28
CA GLY A 64 7.87 -10.46 1.29
C GLY A 64 7.31 -9.09 0.90
N TYR A 65 5.98 -8.91 0.89
CA TYR A 65 5.36 -7.63 0.48
C TYR A 65 5.35 -6.55 1.57
N PHE A 66 5.77 -6.85 2.81
CA PHE A 66 5.67 -5.88 3.88
C PHE A 66 6.66 -6.11 5.02
N ALA A 67 7.68 -5.25 5.12
CA ALA A 67 8.45 -5.02 6.34
C ALA A 67 8.02 -3.65 6.91
N ASP A 68 7.59 -3.64 8.17
CA ASP A 68 7.36 -2.39 8.91
C ASP A 68 8.70 -1.72 9.22
N GLY A 69 8.77 -0.42 8.96
CA GLY A 69 9.86 0.42 9.43
C GLY A 69 10.09 1.60 8.50
N ASP A 70 9.91 2.80 9.06
CA ASP A 70 10.45 4.11 8.65
C ASP A 70 11.29 4.06 7.35
N VAL A 71 10.81 4.66 6.25
CA VAL A 71 11.62 4.80 5.03
C VAL A 71 12.89 5.55 5.44
N PRO A 72 14.07 4.91 5.50
CA PRO A 72 15.25 5.60 5.96
C PRO A 72 15.64 6.57 4.86
N ASP A 73 15.66 7.87 5.18
CA ASP A 73 16.30 8.86 4.32
C ASP A 73 17.68 8.37 3.91
N ALA A 74 18.02 8.55 2.63
CA ALA A 74 19.21 7.99 1.98
C ALA A 74 20.53 8.28 2.73
N GLN A 75 20.54 9.25 3.64
CA GLN A 75 21.67 9.59 4.50
C GLN A 75 21.90 8.63 5.70
N ARG A 76 20.92 7.82 6.12
CA ARG A 76 21.13 6.83 7.21
C ARG A 76 21.74 5.50 6.72
N LEU A 77 21.70 5.22 5.42
CA LEU A 77 22.17 3.97 4.82
C LEU A 77 23.69 3.78 4.87
N THR A 78 24.47 4.83 5.15
CA THR A 78 25.95 4.78 5.21
C THR A 78 26.52 4.45 6.60
N GLN A 79 25.69 4.36 7.65
CA GLN A 79 26.20 4.19 9.03
C GLN A 79 26.05 2.79 9.64
N THR A 80 25.31 1.86 9.03
CA THR A 80 25.07 0.55 9.66
C THR A 80 26.24 -0.40 9.39
N LYS A 81 27.20 -0.44 10.32
CA LYS A 81 28.24 -1.47 10.40
C LYS A 81 27.61 -2.84 10.69
N GLY A 82 27.88 -3.83 9.84
CA GLY A 82 27.52 -5.22 10.07
C GLY A 82 28.25 -5.83 11.27
N ARG A 83 27.50 -6.47 12.15
CA ARG A 83 27.94 -7.63 12.95
C ARG A 83 27.13 -8.81 12.39
N GLY A 84 27.70 -9.89 11.89
CA GLY A 84 28.83 -10.63 12.45
C GLY A 84 28.26 -11.93 13.00
N LEU A 85 28.04 -12.89 12.10
CA LEU A 85 28.00 -14.33 12.38
C LEU A 85 28.99 -14.99 11.43
#